data_AF-A0A818NQT5-F1
#
_entry.id   AF-A0A818NQT5-F1
#
_cell.length_a   1.000
_cell.length_b   1.000
_cell.length_c   1.000
_cell.angle_alpha   90.00
_cell.angle_beta   90.00
_cell.angle_gamma   90.00
#
_symmetry.space_group_name_H-M   'P 1'
#
loop_
_entity.id
_entity.type
_entity.pdbx_description
1 polymer ?
#
loop_
_entity_poly.entity_id
_entity_poly.type
_entity_poly.pdbx_seq_one_letter_code
_entity_poly.pdbx_strand_id
1 'polypeptide(L)'
;MADKYGRRPIIGICLLLTACSGFICTFFPQKAKFGFWPSYAAYTLGRFILACTTRGIGITGFVLVTELVGPTKKFLAAIIIHYCFPLGQLVLVVFAYFIREWRRLTLALTIFTIPFIFLHFLVPESARWMISKGQYEQAEKLLRKIAKTNKRPFDEEAFQRMIVDQEKVMHECPI
;
A
#
# COMPACT_ATOMS: atom_id res chain seq x y z
N MET A 1 1.52 13.03 -2.57
CA MET A 1 1.48 12.21 -3.82
C MET A 1 0.21 11.35 -3.91
N ALA A 2 -0.18 10.64 -2.83
CA ALA A 2 -1.38 9.80 -2.81
C ALA A 2 -2.68 10.53 -3.14
N ASP A 3 -2.78 11.80 -2.76
CA ASP A 3 -3.95 12.61 -3.12
C ASP A 3 -3.99 13.03 -4.59
N LYS A 4 -2.82 13.15 -5.22
CA LYS A 4 -2.71 13.56 -6.63
C LYS A 4 -2.91 12.40 -7.60
N TYR A 5 -2.27 11.25 -7.33
CA TYR A 5 -2.21 10.10 -8.25
C TYR A 5 -3.15 8.94 -7.88
N GLY A 6 -3.78 8.96 -6.71
CA GLY A 6 -4.56 7.83 -6.20
C GLY A 6 -3.73 6.95 -5.26
N ARG A 7 -4.42 6.18 -4.41
CA ARG A 7 -3.78 5.40 -3.34
C ARG A 7 -3.29 4.06 -3.89
N ARG A 8 -4.03 3.43 -4.81
CA ARG A 8 -3.65 2.16 -5.44
C ARG A 8 -2.34 2.27 -6.23
N PRO A 9 -2.17 3.14 -7.25
CA PRO A 9 -0.95 3.14 -8.06
C PRO A 9 0.32 3.39 -7.24
N ILE A 10 0.24 4.17 -6.16
CA ILE A 10 1.38 4.40 -5.27
C ILE A 10 1.76 3.14 -4.51
N ILE A 11 0.78 2.40 -3.98
CA ILE A 11 1.05 1.11 -3.33
C ILE A 11 1.74 0.16 -4.32
N GLY A 12 1.25 0.10 -5.57
CA GLY A 12 1.87 -0.70 -6.63
C GLY A 12 3.33 -0.30 -6.91
N ILE A 13 3.60 0.99 -7.10
CA ILE A 13 4.97 1.51 -7.31
C ILE A 13 5.87 1.19 -6.11
N CYS A 14 5.40 1.42 -4.88
CA CYS A 14 6.18 1.12 -3.68
C CYS A 14 6.46 -0.38 -3.54
N LEU A 15 5.52 -1.26 -3.89
CA LEU A 15 5.72 -2.71 -3.88
C LEU A 15 6.79 -3.14 -4.89
N LEU A 16 6.77 -2.57 -6.10
CA LEU A 16 7.79 -2.82 -7.13
C LEU A 16 9.17 -2.33 -6.66
N LEU A 17 9.25 -1.12 -6.12
CA LEU A 17 10.50 -0.57 -5.58
C LEU A 17 11.05 -1.39 -4.41
N THR A 18 10.15 -1.91 -3.54
CA THR A 18 10.51 -2.82 -2.44
C THR A 18 11.14 -4.10 -2.98
N ALA A 19 10.51 -4.72 -3.99
CA ALA A 19 11.02 -5.95 -4.61
C ALA A 19 12.37 -5.71 -5.30
N CYS A 20 12.49 -4.66 -6.11
CA CYS A 20 13.74 -4.29 -6.79
C CYS A 20 14.86 -4.01 -5.79
N SER A 21 14.58 -3.27 -4.72
CA SER A 21 15.58 -3.00 -3.67
C SER A 21 16.02 -4.28 -2.95
N GLY A 22 15.08 -5.18 -2.64
CA GLY A 22 15.39 -6.49 -2.05
C GLY A 22 16.32 -7.35 -2.91
N PHE A 23 16.08 -7.37 -4.23
CA PHE A 23 16.95 -8.05 -5.19
C PHE A 23 18.33 -7.38 -5.29
N ILE A 24 18.39 -6.05 -5.38
CA ILE A 24 19.65 -5.30 -5.41
C ILE A 24 20.48 -5.61 -4.17
N CYS A 25 19.89 -5.56 -2.97
CA CYS A 25 20.60 -5.88 -1.71
C CYS A 25 21.12 -7.32 -1.62
N THR A 26 20.51 -8.26 -2.34
CA THR A 26 20.90 -9.69 -2.30
C THR A 26 21.97 -10.02 -3.34
N PHE A 27 21.83 -9.49 -4.55
CA PHE A 27 22.69 -9.81 -5.69
C PHE A 27 23.90 -8.90 -5.83
N PHE A 28 23.90 -7.69 -5.24
CA PHE A 28 25.10 -6.85 -5.28
C PHE A 28 26.26 -7.51 -4.51
N PRO A 29 27.40 -7.78 -5.18
CA PRO A 29 28.49 -8.53 -4.57
C PRO A 29 29.24 -7.66 -3.55
N GLN A 30 29.10 -7.99 -2.27
CA GLN A 30 30.00 -7.47 -1.20
C GLN A 30 31.41 -8.08 -1.29
N LYS A 31 31.62 -9.12 -2.12
CA LYS A 31 32.93 -9.78 -2.30
C LYS A 31 33.81 -8.99 -3.28
N ALA A 32 33.99 -7.69 -3.05
CA ALA A 32 35.12 -6.96 -3.61
C ALA A 32 36.32 -7.17 -2.66
N LYS A 33 37.17 -8.15 -2.98
CA LYS A 33 38.58 -8.08 -2.59
C LYS A 33 39.10 -6.78 -3.22
N PHE A 34 39.42 -5.77 -2.41
CA PHE A 34 39.73 -4.36 -2.75
C PHE A 34 38.54 -3.38 -2.67
N GLY A 35 38.62 -2.45 -1.72
CA GLY A 35 37.95 -1.14 -1.78
C GLY A 35 36.58 -1.05 -1.13
N PHE A 36 36.55 -0.73 0.16
CA PHE A 36 35.42 -0.71 1.09
C PHE A 36 34.30 0.35 0.82
N TRP A 37 34.21 0.98 -0.36
CA TRP A 37 33.42 2.23 -0.52
C TRP A 37 32.17 2.18 -1.43
N PRO A 38 32.21 1.68 -2.68
CA PRO A 38 31.05 1.72 -3.57
C PRO A 38 29.95 0.70 -3.23
N SER A 39 30.35 -0.48 -2.75
CA SER A 39 29.43 -1.61 -2.47
C SER A 39 28.57 -1.38 -1.22
N TYR A 40 29.15 -0.79 -0.16
CA TYR A 40 28.41 -0.49 1.08
C TYR A 40 27.42 0.67 0.90
N ALA A 41 27.79 1.72 0.17
CA ALA A 41 26.89 2.84 -0.11
C ALA A 41 25.65 2.41 -0.92
N ALA A 42 25.82 1.52 -1.92
CA ALA A 42 24.70 0.96 -2.67
C ALA A 42 23.78 0.11 -1.77
N TYR A 43 24.36 -0.68 -0.86
CA TYR A 43 23.59 -1.46 0.11
C TYR A 43 22.80 -0.58 1.09
N THR A 44 23.43 0.44 1.68
CA THR A 44 22.74 1.36 2.60
C THR A 44 21.66 2.17 1.92
N LEU A 45 21.90 2.64 0.68
CA LEU A 45 20.89 3.31 -0.13
C LEU A 45 19.71 2.39 -0.46
N GLY A 46 19.97 1.13 -0.84
CA GLY A 46 18.92 0.13 -1.05
C GLY A 46 18.06 -0.08 0.21
N ARG A 47 18.72 -0.26 1.37
CA ARG A 47 18.03 -0.40 2.67
C ARG A 47 17.21 0.83 3.04
N PHE A 48 17.71 2.03 2.72
CA PHE A 48 16.97 3.27 2.92
C PHE A 48 15.72 3.33 2.04
N ILE A 49 15.84 3.04 0.74
CA ILE A 49 14.72 2.98 -0.20
C ILE A 49 13.69 1.94 0.26
N LEU A 50 14.15 0.77 0.71
CA LEU A 50 13.30 -0.30 1.24
C LEU A 50 12.51 0.19 2.46
N ALA A 51 13.15 0.90 3.39
CA ALA A 51 12.49 1.45 4.57
C ALA A 51 11.45 2.52 4.19
N CYS A 52 11.80 3.45 3.30
CA CYS A 52 10.88 4.50 2.83
C CYS A 52 9.65 3.93 2.14
N THR A 53 9.84 2.97 1.23
CA THR A 53 8.75 2.32 0.48
C THR A 53 7.86 1.49 1.39
N THR A 54 8.44 0.71 2.32
CA THR A 54 7.67 -0.07 3.30
C THR A 54 6.80 0.84 4.18
N ARG A 55 7.34 1.96 4.66
CA ARG A 55 6.56 2.95 5.42
C ARG A 55 5.49 3.62 4.57
N GLY A 56 5.81 3.94 3.31
CA GLY A 56 4.86 4.50 2.35
C GLY A 56 3.65 3.58 2.12
N ILE A 57 3.88 2.28 1.94
CA ILE A 57 2.82 1.27 1.81
C ILE A 57 1.96 1.23 3.08
N GLY A 58 2.57 1.28 4.27
CA GLY A 58 1.84 1.26 5.54
C GLY A 58 0.84 2.43 5.68
N ILE A 59 1.31 3.66 5.42
CA ILE A 59 0.48 4.87 5.55
C ILE A 59 -0.61 4.89 4.47
N THR A 60 -0.25 4.67 3.20
CA THR A 60 -1.21 4.70 2.09
C THR A 60 -2.22 3.56 2.16
N GLY A 61 -1.78 2.36 2.58
CA GLY A 61 -2.64 1.21 2.82
C GLY A 61 -3.63 1.44 3.97
N PHE A 62 -3.17 2.04 5.06
CA PHE A 62 -4.06 2.44 6.16
C PHE A 62 -5.16 3.39 5.67
N VAL A 63 -4.78 4.46 4.95
CA VAL A 63 -5.74 5.41 4.39
C VAL A 63 -6.74 4.70 3.48
N LEU A 64 -6.26 3.88 2.53
CA LEU A 64 -7.11 3.15 1.58
C LEU A 64 -8.14 2.25 2.29
N VAL A 65 -7.72 1.46 3.29
CA VAL A 65 -8.66 0.61 4.03
C VAL A 65 -9.67 1.44 4.81
N THR A 66 -9.23 2.51 5.47
CA THR A 66 -10.16 3.36 6.22
C THR A 66 -11.12 4.15 5.34
N GLU A 67 -10.79 4.36 4.07
CA GLU A 67 -11.69 4.97 3.06
C GLU A 67 -12.67 3.94 2.47
N LEU A 68 -12.28 2.67 2.37
CA LEU A 68 -13.13 1.57 1.88
C LEU A 68 -14.11 1.04 2.93
N VAL A 69 -13.77 1.17 4.22
CA VAL A 69 -14.59 0.67 5.32
C VAL A 69 -15.50 1.78 5.84
N GLY A 70 -16.79 1.47 6.04
CA GLY A 70 -17.76 2.40 6.60
C GLY A 70 -17.41 2.88 8.03
N PRO A 71 -17.97 4.01 8.48
CA PRO A 71 -17.59 4.66 9.74
C PRO A 71 -17.72 3.76 10.97
N THR A 72 -18.69 2.85 10.99
CA THR A 72 -18.95 1.92 12.10
C THR A 72 -17.87 0.85 12.28
N LYS A 73 -17.19 0.43 11.21
CA LYS A 73 -16.15 -0.62 11.24
C LYS A 73 -14.74 -0.06 11.12
N LYS A 74 -14.60 1.26 10.95
CA LYS A 74 -13.31 1.93 10.73
C LYS A 74 -12.32 1.70 11.88
N PHE A 75 -12.77 1.71 13.12
CA PHE A 75 -11.93 1.44 14.30
C PHE A 75 -11.37 0.02 14.29
N LEU A 76 -12.23 -0.98 14.05
CA LEU A 76 -11.82 -2.38 13.97
C LEU A 76 -10.82 -2.61 12.83
N ALA A 77 -11.07 -2.03 11.66
CA ALA A 77 -10.16 -2.12 10.52
C ALA A 77 -8.79 -1.48 10.83
N ALA A 78 -8.79 -0.32 11.50
CA ALA A 78 -7.56 0.34 11.94
C ALA A 78 -6.74 -0.54 12.90
N ILE A 79 -7.41 -1.19 13.86
CA ILE A 79 -6.78 -2.11 14.80
C ILE A 79 -6.14 -3.30 14.08
N ILE A 80 -6.88 -3.95 13.17
CA ILE A 80 -6.39 -5.12 12.42
C ILE A 80 -5.13 -4.77 11.64
N ILE A 81 -5.08 -3.60 11.00
CA ILE A 81 -3.91 -3.13 10.26
C ILE A 81 -2.71 -2.93 11.20
N HIS A 82 -2.93 -2.34 12.37
CA HIS A 82 -1.86 -2.11 13.34
C HIS A 82 -1.27 -3.44 13.86
N TYR A 83 -2.10 -4.46 14.08
CA TYR A 83 -1.63 -5.78 14.51
C TYR A 83 -0.99 -6.61 13.39
N CYS A 84 -1.24 -6.29 12.12
CA CYS A 84 -0.58 -6.97 10.99
C CYS A 84 0.95 -6.79 11.03
N PHE A 85 1.44 -5.62 11.44
CA PHE A 85 2.88 -5.34 11.53
C PHE A 85 3.63 -6.24 12.54
N PRO A 86 3.24 -6.31 13.84
CA PRO A 86 3.91 -7.18 14.79
C PRO A 86 3.75 -8.67 14.43
N LEU A 87 2.61 -9.08 13.87
CA LEU A 87 2.45 -10.45 13.37
C LEU A 87 3.47 -10.77 12.26
N GLY A 88 3.68 -9.85 11.32
CA GLY A 88 4.72 -9.98 10.30
C GLY A 88 6.14 -10.06 10.89
N GLN A 89 6.42 -9.31 11.95
CA GLN A 89 7.70 -9.41 12.67
C GLN A 89 7.89 -10.77 13.36
N LEU A 90 6.85 -11.34 13.97
CA LEU A 90 6.92 -12.68 14.55
C LEU A 90 7.22 -13.74 13.50
N VAL A 91 6.55 -13.68 12.35
CA VAL A 91 6.83 -14.56 11.21
C VAL A 91 8.28 -14.39 10.75
N LEU A 92 8.76 -13.15 10.62
CA LEU A 92 10.16 -12.86 10.29
C LEU A 92 11.16 -13.51 11.26
N VAL A 93 10.89 -13.43 12.58
CA VAL A 93 11.75 -14.06 13.61
C VAL A 93 11.81 -15.57 13.42
N VAL A 94 10.68 -16.21 13.11
CA VAL A 94 10.63 -17.65 12.80
C VAL A 94 11.48 -17.97 11.57
N PHE A 95 11.37 -17.20 10.48
CA PHE A 95 12.21 -17.38 9.30
C PHE A 95 13.70 -17.18 9.60
N ALA A 96 14.05 -16.19 10.42
CA ALA A 96 15.41 -15.91 10.82
C ALA A 96 16.03 -17.03 11.68
N TYR A 97 15.22 -17.76 12.45
CA TYR A 97 15.67 -18.92 13.20
C TYR A 97 16.12 -20.08 12.29
N PHE A 98 15.36 -20.34 11.21
CA PHE A 98 15.68 -21.38 10.23
C PHE A 98 16.76 -20.95 9.23
N ILE A 99 16.72 -19.69 8.77
CA ILE A 99 17.62 -19.15 7.75
C ILE A 99 18.56 -18.14 8.40
N ARG A 100 19.71 -18.65 8.87
CA ARG A 100 20.76 -17.83 9.50
C ARG A 100 21.58 -17.00 8.52
N GLU A 101 21.59 -17.36 7.23
CA GLU A 101 22.27 -16.56 6.21
C GLU A 101 21.39 -15.38 5.80
N TRP A 102 21.81 -14.15 6.16
CA TRP A 102 21.05 -12.92 5.93
C TRP A 102 20.66 -12.69 4.46
N ARG A 103 21.46 -13.18 3.50
CA ARG A 103 21.17 -13.09 2.06
C ARG A 103 20.00 -13.97 1.66
N ARG A 104 20.02 -15.24 2.09
CA ARG A 104 18.91 -16.17 1.84
C ARG A 104 17.64 -15.70 2.55
N LEU A 105 17.77 -15.14 3.75
CA LEU A 105 16.65 -14.57 4.48
C LEU A 105 16.07 -13.37 3.72
N THR A 106 16.90 -12.44 3.25
CA THR A 106 16.46 -11.27 2.47
C THR A 106 15.80 -11.70 1.15
N LEU A 107 16.34 -12.72 0.48
CA LEU A 107 15.76 -13.30 -0.73
C LEU A 107 14.39 -13.94 -0.44
N ALA A 108 14.27 -14.73 0.62
CA ALA A 108 13.02 -15.34 1.03
C ALA A 108 11.93 -14.30 1.32
N LEU A 109 12.29 -13.20 2.00
CA LEU A 109 11.37 -12.09 2.26
C LEU A 109 10.99 -11.34 0.98
N THR A 110 11.93 -11.17 0.05
CA THR A 110 11.66 -10.54 -1.25
C THR A 110 10.73 -11.42 -2.10
N ILE A 111 10.87 -12.74 -2.05
CA ILE A 111 9.94 -13.65 -2.72
C ILE A 111 8.55 -13.58 -2.06
N PHE A 112 8.51 -13.48 -0.73
CA PHE A 112 7.26 -13.36 0.02
C PHE A 112 6.46 -12.09 -0.34
N THR A 113 7.11 -11.02 -0.81
CA THR A 113 6.40 -9.80 -1.25
C THR A 113 5.81 -9.90 -2.66
N ILE A 114 6.26 -10.85 -3.50
CA ILE A 114 5.80 -10.99 -4.89
C ILE A 114 4.29 -11.27 -5.00
N PRO A 115 3.69 -12.20 -4.23
CA PRO A 115 2.24 -12.42 -4.25
C PRO A 115 1.42 -11.15 -3.96
N PHE A 116 1.94 -10.24 -3.13
CA PHE A 116 1.25 -8.99 -2.81
C PHE A 116 1.19 -8.02 -4.00
N ILE A 117 2.14 -8.10 -4.94
CA ILE A 117 2.09 -7.35 -6.21
C ILE A 117 0.90 -7.82 -7.05
N PHE A 118 0.60 -9.12 -7.06
CA PHE A 118 -0.55 -9.64 -7.78
C PHE A 118 -1.87 -9.31 -7.07
N LEU A 119 -1.91 -9.47 -5.74
CA LEU A 119 -3.08 -9.11 -4.93
C LEU A 119 -3.43 -7.63 -5.03
N HIS A 120 -2.44 -6.76 -5.23
CA HIS A 120 -2.64 -5.33 -5.46
C HIS A 120 -3.60 -5.04 -6.63
N PHE A 121 -3.60 -5.86 -7.69
CA PHE A 121 -4.51 -5.66 -8.83
C PHE A 121 -5.96 -5.97 -8.48
N LEU A 122 -6.23 -6.75 -7.43
CA LEU A 122 -7.58 -7.09 -6.99
C LEU A 122 -8.20 -5.98 -6.12
N VAL A 123 -7.37 -5.16 -5.48
CA VAL A 123 -7.83 -4.11 -4.57
C VAL A 123 -8.44 -2.95 -5.36
N PRO A 124 -9.71 -2.58 -5.13
CA PRO A 124 -10.32 -1.42 -5.75
C PRO A 124 -9.70 -0.11 -5.25
N GLU A 125 -9.72 0.93 -6.10
CA GLU A 125 -9.34 2.28 -5.68
C GLU A 125 -10.41 2.90 -4.76
N SER A 126 -10.03 3.91 -3.99
CA SER A 126 -10.95 4.63 -3.10
C SER A 126 -12.06 5.37 -3.86
N ALA A 127 -13.32 5.07 -3.52
CA ALA A 127 -14.49 5.77 -4.06
C ALA A 127 -14.43 7.29 -3.79
N ARG A 128 -13.95 7.69 -2.61
CA ARG A 128 -13.80 9.10 -2.23
C ARG A 128 -12.81 9.82 -3.12
N TRP A 129 -11.68 9.19 -3.42
CA TRP A 129 -10.69 9.76 -4.33
C TRP A 129 -11.27 9.95 -5.75
N MET A 130 -12.02 8.96 -6.25
CA MET A 130 -12.70 9.08 -7.56
C MET A 130 -13.68 10.26 -7.59
N ILE A 131 -14.49 10.46 -6.54
CA ILE A 131 -15.41 11.60 -6.42
C ILE A 131 -14.62 12.92 -6.39
N SER A 132 -13.54 13.02 -5.62
CA SER A 132 -12.69 14.23 -5.56
C SER A 132 -12.01 14.57 -6.90
N LYS A 133 -11.92 13.60 -7.81
CA LYS A 133 -11.38 13.77 -9.17
C LYS A 133 -12.47 13.98 -10.23
N GLY A 134 -13.73 14.10 -9.83
CA GLY A 134 -14.86 14.23 -10.75
C GLY A 134 -15.20 12.94 -11.52
N GLN A 135 -14.63 11.79 -11.13
CA GLN A 135 -14.87 10.50 -11.77
C GLN A 135 -16.11 9.80 -11.19
N TYR A 136 -17.26 10.48 -11.22
CA TYR A 136 -18.48 10.04 -10.54
C TYR A 136 -19.01 8.69 -11.05
N GLU A 137 -18.99 8.47 -12.37
CA GLU A 137 -19.49 7.22 -12.98
C GLU A 137 -18.69 5.98 -12.53
N GLN A 138 -17.36 6.12 -12.38
CA GLN A 138 -16.50 5.04 -11.90
C GLN A 138 -16.71 4.79 -10.41
N ALA A 139 -16.86 5.85 -9.62
CA ALA A 139 -17.19 5.76 -8.20
C ALA A 139 -18.53 5.05 -7.98
N GLU A 140 -19.55 5.40 -8.76
CA GLU A 140 -20.89 4.81 -8.70
C GLU A 140 -20.85 3.31 -9.04
N LYS A 141 -20.21 2.93 -10.17
CA LYS A 141 -20.03 1.53 -10.56
C LYS A 141 -19.36 0.70 -9.46
N LEU A 142 -18.33 1.26 -8.83
CA LEU A 142 -17.60 0.63 -7.73
C LEU A 142 -18.46 0.48 -6.48
N LEU A 143 -19.16 1.52 -6.05
CA LEU A 143 -20.04 1.48 -4.88
C LEU A 143 -21.25 0.56 -5.09
N ARG A 144 -21.84 0.54 -6.30
CA ARG A 144 -22.90 -0.43 -6.65
C ARG A 144 -22.39 -1.87 -6.59
N LYS A 145 -21.16 -2.14 -7.03
CA LYS A 145 -20.53 -3.46 -6.89
C LYS A 145 -20.34 -3.84 -5.41
N ILE A 146 -19.88 -2.90 -4.59
CA ILE A 146 -19.72 -3.11 -3.14
C ILE A 146 -21.08 -3.35 -2.46
N ALA A 147 -22.12 -2.59 -2.82
CA ALA A 147 -23.47 -2.74 -2.30
C ALA A 147 -24.05 -4.13 -2.63
N LYS A 148 -23.87 -4.61 -3.87
CA LYS A 148 -24.23 -5.97 -4.29
C LYS A 148 -23.50 -7.05 -3.47
N THR A 149 -22.18 -6.92 -3.29
CA THR A 149 -21.41 -7.87 -2.47
C THR A 149 -21.85 -7.86 -1.01
N ASN A 150 -22.19 -6.68 -0.47
CA ASN A 150 -22.66 -6.52 0.89
C ASN A 150 -24.16 -6.85 1.08
N LYS A 151 -24.87 -7.25 0.01
CA LYS A 151 -26.32 -7.51 0.00
C LYS A 151 -27.15 -6.35 0.58
N ARG A 152 -26.73 -5.11 0.30
CA ARG A 152 -27.44 -3.90 0.72
C ARG A 152 -27.93 -3.13 -0.50
N PRO A 153 -29.09 -2.45 -0.42
CA PRO A 153 -29.52 -1.55 -1.49
C PRO A 153 -28.49 -0.43 -1.65
N PHE A 154 -28.29 0.02 -2.89
CA PHE A 154 -27.49 1.20 -3.16
C PHE A 154 -28.29 2.44 -2.78
N ASP A 155 -27.74 3.25 -1.89
CA ASP A 155 -28.35 4.51 -1.45
C ASP A 155 -27.92 5.63 -2.38
N GLU A 156 -28.79 5.94 -3.35
CA GLU A 156 -28.58 6.99 -4.34
C GLU A 156 -28.49 8.37 -3.68
N GLU A 157 -29.29 8.62 -2.64
CA GLU A 157 -29.28 9.91 -1.94
C GLU A 157 -27.96 10.12 -1.22
N ALA A 158 -27.43 9.09 -0.53
CA ALA A 158 -26.13 9.18 0.12
C ALA A 158 -25.01 9.43 -0.89
N PHE A 159 -25.09 8.86 -2.09
CA PHE A 159 -24.11 9.11 -3.15
C PHE A 159 -24.18 10.55 -3.67
N GLN A 160 -25.38 11.05 -3.94
CA GLN A 160 -25.58 12.44 -4.37
C GLN A 160 -25.11 13.45 -3.32
N ARG A 161 -25.37 13.20 -2.03
CA ARG A 161 -24.84 14.04 -0.94
C ARG A 161 -23.32 14.13 -0.96
N MET A 162 -22.62 13.01 -1.22
CA MET A 162 -21.15 13.02 -1.32
C MET A 162 -20.64 13.85 -2.51
N ILE A 163 -21.38 13.89 -3.62
CA ILE A 163 -21.03 14.73 -4.79
C ILE A 163 -21.22 16.20 -4.45
N VAL A 164 -22.39 16.58 -3.92
CA VAL A 164 -22.71 17.97 -3.54
C VAL A 164 -21.72 18.50 -2.50
N ASP A 165 -21.37 17.69 -1.49
CA ASP A 165 -20.39 18.09 -0.48
C ASP A 165 -19.00 18.32 -1.10
N GLN A 166 -18.61 17.53 -2.12
CA GLN A 166 -17.35 17.73 -2.83
C GLN A 166 -17.37 18.97 -3.73
N GLU A 167 -18.49 19.26 -4.41
CA GLU A 167 -18.64 20.47 -5.20
C GLU A 167 -18.57 21.74 -4.34
N LYS A 168 -19.19 21.74 -3.17
CA LYS A 168 -19.08 22.85 -2.20
C LYS A 168 -17.63 23.12 -1.80
N VAL A 169 -16.88 22.06 -1.47
CA VAL A 169 -15.46 22.18 -1.12
C VAL A 169 -14.65 22.75 -2.28
N MET A 170 -14.97 22.37 -3.52
CA MET A 170 -14.29 22.89 -4.72
C MET A 170 -14.61 24.36 -4.98
N HIS A 171 -15.83 24.81 -4.67
CA HIS A 171 -16.23 26.21 -4.79
C HIS A 171 -15.66 27.11 -3.67
N GLU A 172 -15.53 26.60 -2.44
CA GLU A 172 -14.96 27.35 -1.31
C GLU A 172 -13.43 27.44 -1.36
N CYS A 173 -12.76 26.47 -1.98
CA CYS A 173 -11.32 26.44 -2.16
C CYS A 173 -10.98 26.26 -3.64
N PRO A 174 -11.03 27.33 -4.46
CA PRO A 174 -10.52 27.30 -5.82
C PRO A 174 -9.00 27.11 -5.75
N ILE A 175 -8.55 25.87 -5.94
CA ILE A 175 -7.13 25.49 -6.00
C ILE A 175 -6.51 26.02 -7.30
#